data_AF-A0A1M7J1P3-F1
#
_entry.id   AF-A0A1M7J1P3-F1
#
_cell.length_a   1.000
_cell.length_b   1.000
_cell.length_c   1.000
_cell.angle_alpha   90.00
_cell.angle_beta   90.00
_cell.angle_gamma   90.00
#
_symmetry.space_group_name_H-M   'P 1'
#
loop_
_entity.id
_entity.type
_entity.pdbx_description
1 polymer ?
#
loop_
_entity_poly.entity_id
_entity_poly.type
_entity_poly.pdbx_seq_one_letter_code
_entity_poly.pdbx_strand_id
1 'polypeptide(L)'
;MTRIINCWILALTLFAMSCSKDKTDGFLSPAIKYTNPTINASIGGTLIVTAAMVADESSKPLTFSIDAIRAADGKVMQSLMDYKVKTWWWKSAYTTKEKTAKEIDDKRQLLERPAIDINPENGSIIIYPEFDTLQMPKGKYTLDIRVKNSGGEMLIKNALTINISYALDYAYTFQGIDGNLTGIEVNFKRTSLTGNKIAVYFTDKNNNPVDPEKLIGYDYSTTPGVTDLKDWHNLGLENPTKYTAFPDHLELEVANFPLPYVAGKTLTIDMYNNGDINGAYFNFWFAFAIRKEGMWTINIKLNYK
;
A
#
# COMPACT_ATOMS: atom_id res chain seq x y z
N MET A 1 -61.05 -4.78 59.37
CA MET A 1 -60.52 -5.67 58.31
C MET A 1 -60.29 -4.97 56.97
N THR A 2 -60.90 -3.82 56.68
CA THR A 2 -60.84 -3.15 55.37
C THR A 2 -59.52 -2.41 55.07
N ARG A 3 -58.77 -1.97 56.11
CA ARG A 3 -57.48 -1.27 55.93
C ARG A 3 -56.31 -2.18 55.58
N ILE A 4 -56.36 -3.46 55.97
CA ILE A 4 -55.29 -4.42 55.68
C ILE A 4 -55.36 -4.83 54.21
N ILE A 5 -56.56 -5.06 53.68
CA ILE A 5 -56.80 -5.47 52.28
C ILE A 5 -56.28 -4.43 51.27
N ASN A 6 -56.39 -3.12 51.57
CA ASN A 6 -55.88 -2.07 50.67
C ASN A 6 -54.35 -2.01 50.59
N CYS A 7 -53.62 -2.38 51.65
CA CYS A 7 -52.15 -2.45 51.59
C CYS A 7 -51.67 -3.65 50.76
N TRP A 8 -52.40 -4.77 50.77
CA TRP A 8 -52.05 -5.94 49.96
C TRP A 8 -52.28 -5.71 48.47
N ILE A 9 -53.32 -4.97 48.10
CA ILE A 9 -53.60 -4.62 46.69
C ILE A 9 -52.56 -3.63 46.14
N LEU A 10 -52.10 -2.68 46.96
CA LEU A 10 -51.05 -1.72 46.56
C LEU A 10 -49.65 -2.36 46.48
N ALA A 11 -49.38 -3.36 47.31
CA ALA A 11 -48.14 -4.13 47.24
C ALA A 11 -48.10 -5.05 46.00
N LEU A 12 -49.24 -5.63 45.60
CA LEU A 12 -49.32 -6.51 44.43
C LEU A 12 -49.13 -5.75 43.10
N THR A 13 -49.59 -4.50 43.01
CA THR A 13 -49.43 -3.68 41.79
C THR A 13 -48.00 -3.15 41.62
N LEU A 14 -47.24 -2.98 42.70
CA LEU A 14 -45.82 -2.59 42.64
C LEU A 14 -44.88 -3.71 42.16
N PHE A 15 -45.25 -4.99 42.33
CA PHE A 15 -44.47 -6.12 41.81
C PHE A 15 -44.69 -6.38 40.31
N ALA A 16 -45.81 -5.92 39.73
CA ALA A 16 -46.11 -6.09 38.32
C ALA A 16 -45.37 -5.09 37.39
N MET A 17 -44.72 -4.06 37.96
CA MET A 17 -43.85 -3.11 37.25
C MET A 17 -42.35 -3.44 37.41
N SER A 18 -42.02 -4.70 37.70
CA SER A 18 -40.64 -5.17 37.57
C SER A 18 -40.31 -5.22 36.08
N CYS A 19 -39.68 -4.16 35.56
CA CYS A 19 -39.04 -4.18 34.25
C CYS A 19 -38.16 -5.42 34.19
N SER A 20 -38.47 -6.34 33.29
CA SER A 20 -37.56 -7.44 32.96
C SER A 20 -36.24 -6.80 32.51
N LYS A 21 -35.19 -6.95 33.33
CA LYS A 21 -33.83 -6.53 32.98
C LYS A 21 -33.53 -7.11 31.60
N ASP A 22 -33.34 -6.26 30.59
CA ASP A 22 -33.06 -6.69 29.23
C ASP A 22 -31.91 -7.70 29.27
N LYS A 23 -32.17 -8.88 28.69
CA LYS A 23 -31.28 -10.05 28.77
C LYS A 23 -30.07 -9.95 27.85
N THR A 24 -29.89 -8.85 27.13
CA THR A 24 -28.72 -8.62 26.28
C THR A 24 -27.57 -8.14 27.16
N ASP A 25 -26.66 -9.06 27.46
CA ASP A 25 -25.38 -8.72 28.06
C ASP A 25 -24.56 -7.95 27.02
N GLY A 26 -24.55 -6.62 27.09
CA GLY A 26 -23.79 -5.76 26.20
C GLY A 26 -24.61 -4.68 25.50
N PHE A 27 -23.95 -3.57 25.21
CA PHE A 27 -24.48 -2.41 24.50
C PHE A 27 -23.84 -2.31 23.11
N LEU A 28 -24.65 -2.05 22.09
CA LEU A 28 -24.18 -1.78 20.73
C LEU A 28 -24.70 -0.41 20.32
N SER A 29 -23.81 0.58 20.22
CA SER A 29 -24.20 1.94 19.91
C SER A 29 -24.67 2.07 18.46
N PRO A 30 -25.78 2.78 18.20
CA PRO A 30 -26.21 3.10 16.85
C PRO A 30 -25.29 4.11 16.14
N ALA A 31 -24.35 4.75 16.84
CA ALA A 31 -23.45 5.76 16.28
C ALA A 31 -22.05 5.23 15.91
N ILE A 32 -21.86 3.90 15.89
CA ILE A 32 -20.67 3.27 15.31
C ILE A 32 -20.49 3.72 13.86
N LYS A 33 -19.29 4.21 13.50
CA LYS A 33 -18.99 4.75 12.17
C LYS A 33 -17.50 4.82 11.87
N TYR A 34 -17.16 5.03 10.61
CA TYR A 34 -15.84 5.56 10.25
C TYR A 34 -15.78 7.06 10.50
N THR A 35 -14.65 7.56 11.04
CA THR A 35 -14.40 9.00 11.16
C THR A 35 -14.35 9.67 9.78
N ASN A 36 -13.74 8.98 8.80
CA ASN A 36 -13.67 9.41 7.41
C ASN A 36 -14.46 8.41 6.55
N PRO A 37 -15.75 8.68 6.24
CA PRO A 37 -16.62 7.76 5.50
C PRO A 37 -16.35 7.78 3.99
N THR A 38 -15.26 8.39 3.53
CA THR A 38 -14.83 8.40 2.13
C THR A 38 -13.32 8.30 2.06
N ILE A 39 -12.83 7.40 1.20
CA ILE A 39 -11.40 7.25 0.90
C ILE A 39 -11.18 7.27 -0.61
N ASN A 40 -9.99 7.72 -1.01
CA ASN A 40 -9.49 7.56 -2.38
C ASN A 40 -8.47 6.42 -2.38
N ALA A 41 -8.65 5.44 -3.25
CA ALA A 41 -7.86 4.24 -3.29
C ALA A 41 -7.28 4.01 -4.69
N SER A 42 -5.96 4.18 -4.81
CA SER A 42 -5.20 3.82 -6.01
C SER A 42 -4.81 2.34 -5.94
N ILE A 43 -5.67 1.46 -6.46
CA ILE A 43 -5.49 0.00 -6.32
C ILE A 43 -4.45 -0.55 -7.31
N GLY A 44 -3.92 -1.75 -7.01
CA GLY A 44 -2.98 -2.46 -7.87
C GLY A 44 -1.51 -2.05 -7.70
N GLY A 45 -1.15 -1.42 -6.58
CA GLY A 45 0.24 -0.98 -6.34
C GLY A 45 0.66 -0.70 -4.90
N THR A 46 -0.28 -0.46 -3.98
CA THR A 46 0.01 -0.18 -2.56
C THR A 46 -1.02 -0.82 -1.66
N LEU A 47 -0.61 -1.22 -0.45
CA LEU A 47 -1.53 -1.67 0.59
C LEU A 47 -2.30 -0.45 1.10
N ILE A 48 -3.62 -0.53 1.10
CA ILE A 48 -4.50 0.53 1.60
C ILE A 48 -5.19 -0.01 2.84
N VAL A 49 -5.06 0.70 3.96
CA VAL A 49 -5.71 0.37 5.22
C VAL A 49 -6.40 1.61 5.76
N THR A 50 -7.69 1.51 6.08
CA THR A 50 -8.42 2.62 6.70
C THR A 50 -8.17 2.69 8.20
N ALA A 51 -8.48 3.84 8.80
CA ALA A 51 -8.67 3.90 10.25
C ALA A 51 -9.74 2.90 10.70
N ALA A 52 -9.60 2.43 11.94
CA ALA A 52 -10.59 1.61 12.61
C ALA A 52 -11.91 2.36 12.78
N MET A 53 -13.01 1.62 12.92
CA MET A 53 -14.31 2.22 13.23
C MET A 53 -14.34 2.73 14.68
N VAL A 54 -15.03 3.84 14.90
CA VAL A 54 -15.31 4.36 16.24
C VAL A 54 -16.38 3.47 16.87
N ALA A 55 -16.04 2.83 17.99
CA ALA A 55 -16.93 1.89 18.69
C ALA A 55 -18.06 2.57 19.47
N ASP A 56 -17.92 3.87 19.76
CA ASP A 56 -18.92 4.70 20.46
C ASP A 56 -19.50 4.02 21.71
N GLU A 57 -18.64 3.75 22.70
CA GLU A 57 -19.00 3.12 23.99
C GLU A 57 -19.60 1.70 23.92
N SER A 58 -19.67 1.10 22.72
CA SER A 58 -20.15 -0.27 22.57
C SER A 58 -19.31 -1.28 23.37
N SER A 59 -19.99 -2.27 23.94
CA SER A 59 -19.35 -3.37 24.66
C SER A 59 -18.47 -4.18 23.71
N LYS A 60 -17.25 -4.49 24.18
CA LYS A 60 -16.25 -5.29 23.46
C LYS A 60 -16.34 -6.76 23.88
N PRO A 61 -15.90 -7.71 23.05
CA PRO A 61 -15.35 -7.52 21.70
C PRO A 61 -16.43 -7.20 20.66
N LEU A 62 -16.07 -6.37 19.68
CA LEU A 62 -16.85 -6.16 18.47
C LEU A 62 -16.31 -7.07 17.37
N THR A 63 -17.19 -7.55 16.49
CA THR A 63 -16.83 -8.27 15.28
C THR A 63 -17.40 -7.56 14.07
N PHE A 64 -16.55 -7.28 13.09
CA PHE A 64 -16.90 -6.56 11.87
C PHE A 64 -16.83 -7.47 10.64
N SER A 65 -17.75 -7.29 9.70
CA SER A 65 -17.76 -7.99 8.41
C SER A 65 -18.35 -7.11 7.30
N ILE A 66 -17.90 -7.28 6.07
CA ILE A 66 -18.49 -6.63 4.90
C ILE A 66 -19.77 -7.41 4.54
N ASP A 67 -20.90 -6.71 4.53
CA ASP A 67 -22.20 -7.28 4.18
C ASP A 67 -22.47 -7.16 2.67
N ALA A 68 -22.15 -6.00 2.09
CA ALA A 68 -22.28 -5.76 0.66
C ALA A 68 -21.24 -4.75 0.16
N ILE A 69 -20.80 -4.93 -1.08
CA ILE A 69 -20.08 -3.91 -1.86
C ILE A 69 -21.00 -3.49 -3.00
N ARG A 70 -21.27 -2.20 -3.14
CA ARG A 70 -22.17 -1.66 -4.17
C ARG A 70 -21.43 -0.76 -5.13
N ALA A 71 -21.73 -0.87 -6.42
CA ALA A 71 -21.28 0.08 -7.42
C ALA A 71 -22.06 1.41 -7.32
N ALA A 72 -21.66 2.42 -8.10
CA ALA A 72 -22.27 3.74 -8.11
C ALA A 72 -23.77 3.74 -8.46
N ASP A 73 -24.23 2.74 -9.21
CA ASP A 73 -25.64 2.51 -9.55
C ASP A 73 -26.44 1.80 -8.45
N GLY A 74 -25.80 1.45 -7.32
CA GLY A 74 -26.38 0.74 -6.18
C GLY A 74 -26.40 -0.78 -6.30
N LYS A 75 -25.98 -1.33 -7.44
CA LYS A 75 -25.93 -2.79 -7.67
C LYS A 75 -24.89 -3.43 -6.77
N VAL A 76 -25.27 -4.53 -6.12
CA VAL A 76 -24.35 -5.36 -5.33
C VAL A 76 -23.36 -6.05 -6.27
N MET A 77 -22.07 -5.87 -6.01
CA MET A 77 -20.96 -6.41 -6.76
C MET A 77 -20.54 -7.77 -6.17
N GLN A 78 -21.37 -8.80 -6.36
CA GLN A 78 -21.09 -10.14 -5.84
C GLN A 78 -19.73 -10.67 -6.33
N SER A 79 -19.41 -10.45 -7.60
CA SER A 79 -18.12 -10.83 -8.18
C SER A 79 -16.93 -10.25 -7.42
N LEU A 80 -17.06 -9.05 -6.86
CA LEU A 80 -16.02 -8.38 -6.10
C LEU A 80 -15.91 -8.93 -4.66
N MET A 81 -17.04 -9.30 -4.06
CA MET A 81 -17.06 -9.93 -2.73
C MET A 81 -16.46 -11.34 -2.76
N ASP A 82 -16.66 -12.07 -3.86
CA ASP A 82 -16.11 -13.41 -4.04
C ASP A 82 -14.67 -13.40 -4.54
N TYR A 83 -14.18 -12.26 -5.04
CA TYR A 83 -12.84 -12.14 -5.58
C TYR A 83 -11.78 -12.18 -4.47
N LYS A 84 -10.82 -13.10 -4.63
CA LYS A 84 -9.70 -13.28 -3.73
C LYS A 84 -8.38 -13.00 -4.41
N VAL A 85 -7.44 -12.50 -3.63
CA VAL A 85 -6.06 -12.23 -4.05
C VAL A 85 -5.09 -13.06 -3.21
N LYS A 86 -4.03 -13.54 -3.86
CA LYS A 86 -2.89 -14.15 -3.15
C LYS A 86 -1.98 -13.01 -2.69
N THR A 87 -1.81 -12.89 -1.38
CA THR A 87 -1.01 -11.82 -0.76
C THR A 87 -0.08 -12.39 0.31
N TRP A 88 1.05 -11.71 0.52
CA TRP A 88 2.02 -12.12 1.53
C TRP A 88 1.56 -11.74 2.93
N TRP A 89 1.59 -12.71 3.84
CA TRP A 89 1.24 -12.52 5.24
C TRP A 89 2.40 -12.93 6.15
N TRP A 90 2.62 -12.15 7.20
CA TRP A 90 3.66 -12.46 8.19
C TRP A 90 3.25 -13.66 9.04
N LYS A 91 4.14 -14.65 9.15
CA LYS A 91 4.03 -15.77 10.11
C LYS A 91 5.07 -15.66 11.24
N SER A 92 5.91 -14.64 11.18
CA SER A 92 6.99 -14.37 12.14
C SER A 92 7.24 -12.86 12.22
N ALA A 93 7.85 -12.38 13.31
CA ALA A 93 8.15 -10.96 13.45
C ALA A 93 9.20 -10.47 12.44
N TYR A 94 8.91 -9.35 11.79
CA TYR A 94 9.88 -8.55 11.03
C TYR A 94 10.77 -7.78 12.01
N THR A 95 12.08 -7.97 11.95
CA THR A 95 13.02 -7.46 12.95
C THR A 95 13.93 -6.34 12.44
N THR A 96 13.78 -5.96 11.17
CA THR A 96 14.65 -5.03 10.41
C THR A 96 16.11 -5.47 10.25
N LYS A 97 16.51 -6.60 10.85
CA LYS A 97 17.85 -7.19 10.77
C LYS A 97 18.05 -8.09 9.56
N GLU A 98 17.00 -8.37 8.80
CA GLU A 98 17.03 -9.22 7.61
C GLU A 98 17.91 -8.56 6.55
N LYS A 99 18.85 -9.33 5.98
CA LYS A 99 19.85 -8.85 5.02
C LYS A 99 19.46 -9.11 3.57
N THR A 100 18.65 -10.12 3.31
CA THR A 100 18.26 -10.58 1.97
C THR A 100 16.76 -10.58 1.79
N ALA A 101 16.26 -10.56 0.54
CA ALA A 101 14.83 -10.71 0.28
C ALA A 101 14.35 -12.11 0.69
N LYS A 102 15.21 -13.12 0.50
CA LYS A 102 14.95 -14.49 0.95
C LYS A 102 14.68 -14.59 2.45
N GLU A 103 15.48 -13.93 3.29
CA GLU A 103 15.26 -13.92 4.75
C GLU A 103 13.90 -13.30 5.14
N ILE A 104 13.44 -12.31 4.37
CA ILE A 104 12.12 -11.69 4.54
C ILE A 104 11.01 -12.66 4.09
N ASP A 105 11.18 -13.33 2.95
CA ASP A 105 10.21 -14.28 2.40
C ASP A 105 10.03 -15.50 3.29
N ASP A 106 11.11 -16.00 3.90
CA ASP A 106 11.06 -17.14 4.83
C ASP A 106 10.20 -16.82 6.07
N LYS A 107 10.02 -15.54 6.42
CA LYS A 107 9.14 -15.04 7.51
C LYS A 107 7.70 -14.76 7.07
N ARG A 108 7.41 -14.91 5.79
CA ARG A 108 6.08 -14.71 5.22
C ARG A 108 5.53 -16.03 4.67
N GLN A 109 4.25 -16.00 4.33
CA GLN A 109 3.55 -17.05 3.60
C GLN A 109 2.52 -16.41 2.67
N LEU A 110 2.23 -17.05 1.54
CA LEU A 110 1.14 -16.62 0.68
C LEU A 110 -0.19 -17.12 1.24
N LEU A 111 -1.16 -16.23 1.37
CA LEU A 111 -2.54 -16.55 1.75
C LEU A 111 -3.52 -15.97 0.74
N GLU A 112 -4.64 -16.66 0.53
CA GLU A 112 -5.77 -16.13 -0.22
C GLU A 112 -6.68 -15.33 0.70
N ARG A 113 -6.86 -14.05 0.38
CA ARG A 113 -7.69 -13.10 1.13
C ARG A 113 -8.72 -12.46 0.21
N PRO A 114 -9.87 -12.00 0.72
CA PRO A 114 -10.77 -11.13 -0.04
C PRO A 114 -10.00 -9.93 -0.60
N ALA A 115 -10.33 -9.51 -1.82
CA ALA A 115 -9.63 -8.41 -2.46
C ALA A 115 -9.90 -7.06 -1.77
N ILE A 116 -11.14 -6.87 -1.29
CA ILE A 116 -11.51 -5.85 -0.30
C ILE A 116 -11.86 -6.60 0.98
N ASP A 117 -10.98 -6.50 1.97
CA ASP A 117 -11.04 -7.22 3.22
C ASP A 117 -11.35 -6.28 4.38
N ILE A 118 -11.71 -6.84 5.53
CA ILE A 118 -11.98 -6.11 6.76
C ILE A 118 -11.28 -6.79 7.93
N ASN A 119 -10.61 -6.00 8.75
CA ASN A 119 -10.11 -6.51 10.03
C ASN A 119 -11.31 -6.74 10.96
N PRO A 120 -11.59 -8.00 11.35
CA PRO A 120 -12.79 -8.33 12.10
C PRO A 120 -12.78 -7.76 13.53
N GLU A 121 -11.64 -7.35 14.08
CA GLU A 121 -11.54 -6.86 15.46
C GLU A 121 -11.79 -5.35 15.59
N ASN A 122 -11.54 -4.59 14.53
CA ASN A 122 -11.58 -3.12 14.57
C ASN A 122 -12.30 -2.45 13.39
N GLY A 123 -12.69 -3.22 12.38
CA GLY A 123 -13.43 -2.74 11.22
C GLY A 123 -12.61 -1.98 10.19
N SER A 124 -11.28 -1.94 10.27
CA SER A 124 -10.44 -1.35 9.22
C SER A 124 -10.63 -2.09 7.90
N ILE A 125 -10.88 -1.37 6.80
CA ILE A 125 -10.89 -1.94 5.45
C ILE A 125 -9.46 -2.06 4.96
N ILE A 126 -9.15 -3.18 4.31
CA ILE A 126 -7.85 -3.51 3.74
C ILE A 126 -8.04 -3.79 2.25
N ILE A 127 -7.29 -3.10 1.39
CA ILE A 127 -7.19 -3.41 -0.04
C ILE A 127 -5.73 -3.75 -0.33
N TYR A 128 -5.50 -4.96 -0.82
CA TYR A 128 -4.16 -5.50 -1.02
C TYR A 128 -3.49 -4.95 -2.30
N PRO A 129 -2.15 -4.82 -2.32
CA PRO A 129 -1.41 -4.40 -3.51
C PRO A 129 -1.64 -5.29 -4.73
N GLU A 130 -1.85 -6.60 -4.50
CA GLU A 130 -2.02 -7.62 -5.54
C GLU A 130 -3.40 -7.61 -6.23
N PHE A 131 -4.28 -6.67 -5.87
CA PHE A 131 -5.58 -6.51 -6.49
C PHE A 131 -5.45 -6.29 -8.01
N ASP A 132 -6.05 -7.17 -8.80
CA ASP A 132 -6.15 -7.01 -10.26
C ASP A 132 -7.14 -5.90 -10.65
N THR A 133 -6.61 -4.83 -11.25
CA THR A 133 -7.38 -3.66 -11.67
C THR A 133 -8.49 -3.98 -12.67
N LEU A 134 -8.42 -5.12 -13.37
CA LEU A 134 -9.47 -5.58 -14.29
C LEU A 134 -10.73 -6.06 -13.56
N GLN A 135 -10.62 -6.51 -12.31
CA GLN A 135 -11.76 -7.02 -11.54
C GLN A 135 -12.60 -5.89 -10.92
N MET A 136 -12.04 -4.68 -10.82
CA MET A 136 -12.70 -3.52 -10.26
C MET A 136 -12.43 -2.28 -11.12
N PRO A 137 -13.37 -1.92 -12.01
CA PRO A 137 -13.30 -0.69 -12.78
C PRO A 137 -13.09 0.54 -11.89
N LYS A 138 -12.38 1.55 -12.40
CA LYS A 138 -12.32 2.88 -11.76
C LYS A 138 -13.74 3.39 -11.52
N GLY A 139 -13.97 3.98 -10.36
CA GLY A 139 -15.30 4.47 -10.00
C GLY A 139 -15.53 4.56 -8.51
N LYS A 140 -16.78 4.82 -8.14
CA LYS A 140 -17.23 4.96 -6.75
C LYS A 140 -17.93 3.68 -6.32
N TYR A 141 -17.58 3.19 -5.12
CA TYR A 141 -18.18 2.03 -4.50
C TYR A 141 -18.55 2.33 -3.05
N THR A 142 -19.63 1.74 -2.54
CA THR A 142 -20.03 1.85 -1.13
C THR A 142 -20.04 0.49 -0.45
N LEU A 143 -19.61 0.46 0.81
CA LEU A 143 -19.57 -0.74 1.63
C LEU A 143 -20.65 -0.67 2.70
N ASP A 144 -21.46 -1.71 2.77
CA ASP A 144 -22.35 -1.98 3.90
C ASP A 144 -21.59 -2.86 4.90
N ILE A 145 -21.55 -2.47 6.17
CA ILE A 145 -20.77 -3.16 7.21
C ILE A 145 -21.69 -3.71 8.29
N ARG A 146 -21.56 -4.99 8.60
CA ARG A 146 -22.24 -5.64 9.71
C ARG A 146 -21.33 -5.67 10.93
N VAL A 147 -21.88 -5.24 12.07
CA VAL A 147 -21.19 -5.18 13.37
C VAL A 147 -21.95 -6.03 14.38
N LYS A 148 -21.24 -6.83 15.17
CA LYS A 148 -21.82 -7.70 16.19
C LYS A 148 -21.04 -7.61 17.51
N ASN A 149 -21.75 -7.69 18.63
CA ASN A 149 -21.20 -8.04 19.94
C ASN A 149 -22.19 -8.94 20.72
N SER A 150 -21.98 -9.07 22.02
CA SER A 150 -22.88 -9.83 22.91
C SER A 150 -24.26 -9.19 23.09
N GLY A 151 -24.39 -7.88 22.82
CA GLY A 151 -25.64 -7.13 22.88
C GLY A 151 -26.52 -7.28 21.63
N GLY A 152 -25.96 -7.68 20.49
CA GLY A 152 -26.71 -7.90 19.25
C GLY A 152 -25.88 -7.73 17.98
N GLU A 153 -26.56 -7.56 16.84
CA GLU A 153 -25.94 -7.18 15.57
C GLU A 153 -26.66 -5.99 14.93
N MET A 154 -25.93 -5.20 14.15
CA MET A 154 -26.49 -4.12 13.34
C MET A 154 -25.82 -4.07 11.97
N LEU A 155 -26.58 -3.62 10.96
CA LEU A 155 -26.09 -3.33 9.62
C LEU A 155 -25.97 -1.81 9.42
N ILE A 156 -24.77 -1.34 9.15
CA ILE A 156 -24.47 0.05 8.82
C ILE A 156 -24.40 0.14 7.29
N LYS A 157 -25.47 0.62 6.67
CA LYS A 157 -25.52 0.82 5.21
C LYS A 157 -24.67 2.01 4.79
N ASN A 158 -23.99 1.89 3.65
CA ASN A 158 -23.09 2.90 3.09
C ASN A 158 -22.07 3.42 4.12
N ALA A 159 -21.56 2.55 4.97
CA ALA A 159 -20.63 2.90 6.06
C ALA A 159 -19.37 3.58 5.52
N LEU A 160 -18.86 3.14 4.36
CA LEU A 160 -17.68 3.70 3.71
C LEU A 160 -17.88 3.82 2.21
N THR A 161 -17.46 4.94 1.64
CA THR A 161 -17.31 5.15 0.20
C THR A 161 -15.84 5.00 -0.20
N ILE A 162 -15.57 4.26 -1.27
CA ILE A 162 -14.24 4.08 -1.85
C ILE A 162 -14.27 4.62 -3.29
N ASN A 163 -13.47 5.64 -3.56
CA ASN A 163 -13.23 6.13 -4.91
C ASN A 163 -11.98 5.47 -5.46
N ILE A 164 -12.15 4.61 -6.46
CA ILE A 164 -11.08 3.82 -7.07
C ILE A 164 -10.45 4.57 -8.24
N SER A 165 -9.13 4.68 -8.16
CA SER A 165 -8.23 4.92 -9.29
C SER A 165 -7.26 3.74 -9.42
N TYR A 166 -6.46 3.71 -10.48
CA TYR A 166 -5.41 2.71 -10.61
C TYR A 166 -4.09 3.33 -10.21
N ALA A 167 -3.32 2.58 -9.42
CA ALA A 167 -1.93 2.89 -9.20
C ALA A 167 -1.20 2.94 -10.54
N LEU A 168 -0.24 3.86 -10.65
CA LEU A 168 0.71 3.82 -11.75
C LEU A 168 1.53 2.52 -11.65
N ASP A 169 1.88 1.97 -12.82
CA ASP A 169 2.72 0.77 -12.93
C ASP A 169 4.14 0.98 -12.38
N TYR A 170 4.52 2.23 -12.13
CA TYR A 170 5.76 2.63 -11.48
C TYR A 170 5.50 3.75 -10.46
N ALA A 171 6.47 3.99 -9.58
CA ALA A 171 6.53 5.18 -8.76
C ALA A 171 7.98 5.64 -8.66
N TYR A 172 8.21 6.94 -8.56
CA TYR A 172 9.51 7.46 -8.19
C TYR A 172 9.35 8.64 -7.24
N THR A 173 10.33 8.79 -6.37
CA THR A 173 10.42 9.86 -5.40
C THR A 173 11.75 10.54 -5.62
N PHE A 174 11.70 11.78 -6.14
CA PHE A 174 12.88 12.63 -6.24
C PHE A 174 13.42 12.93 -4.85
N GLN A 175 14.73 12.75 -4.65
CA GLN A 175 15.36 12.92 -3.35
C GLN A 175 16.33 14.11 -3.34
N GLY A 176 17.00 14.40 -4.45
CA GLY A 176 17.72 15.67 -4.61
C GLY A 176 18.61 15.78 -5.85
N ILE A 177 19.19 16.98 -6.01
CA ILE A 177 20.25 17.32 -6.96
C ILE A 177 21.28 18.20 -6.24
N ASP A 178 22.51 18.18 -6.73
CA ASP A 178 23.60 19.03 -6.27
C ASP A 178 24.52 19.46 -7.44
N GLY A 179 25.35 20.47 -7.20
CA GLY A 179 26.30 21.02 -8.16
C GLY A 179 25.63 21.78 -9.30
N ASN A 180 26.08 21.54 -10.53
CA ASN A 180 25.66 22.32 -11.70
C ASN A 180 24.29 21.92 -12.29
N LEU A 181 23.59 20.95 -11.70
CA LEU A 181 22.22 20.60 -12.13
C LEU A 181 21.20 21.65 -11.65
N THR A 182 20.24 21.96 -12.52
CA THR A 182 19.04 22.74 -12.20
C THR A 182 17.79 21.87 -12.08
N GLY A 183 17.85 20.62 -12.53
CA GLY A 183 16.77 19.65 -12.43
C GLY A 183 17.08 18.35 -13.17
N ILE A 184 16.22 17.36 -12.98
CA ILE A 184 16.15 16.17 -13.84
C ILE A 184 14.70 15.92 -14.24
N GLU A 185 14.49 15.36 -15.43
CA GLU A 185 13.21 14.81 -15.85
C GLU A 185 13.32 13.30 -15.95
N VAL A 186 12.45 12.57 -15.25
CA VAL A 186 12.48 11.10 -15.20
C VAL A 186 11.19 10.55 -15.80
N ASN A 187 11.32 9.75 -16.86
CA ASN A 187 10.19 9.11 -17.54
C ASN A 187 10.35 7.59 -17.59
N PHE A 188 9.34 6.88 -17.08
CA PHE A 188 9.28 5.42 -17.16
C PHE A 188 8.30 5.02 -18.26
N LYS A 189 8.70 4.02 -19.05
CA LYS A 189 7.83 3.41 -20.06
C LYS A 189 7.99 1.90 -20.06
N ARG A 190 6.87 1.20 -19.92
CA ARG A 190 6.82 -0.26 -20.09
C ARG A 190 6.82 -0.56 -21.59
N THR A 191 7.85 -1.23 -22.09
CA THR A 191 8.02 -1.55 -23.51
C THR A 191 7.55 -2.96 -23.86
N SER A 192 7.45 -3.85 -22.87
CA SER A 192 6.89 -5.20 -23.01
C SER A 192 6.15 -5.62 -21.75
N LEU A 193 5.08 -6.42 -21.89
CA LEU A 193 4.33 -6.98 -20.76
C LEU A 193 5.08 -8.09 -20.03
N THR A 194 6.03 -8.74 -20.70
CA THR A 194 6.85 -9.84 -20.20
C THR A 194 8.34 -9.50 -20.30
N GLY A 195 9.15 -10.18 -19.50
CA GLY A 195 10.61 -10.00 -19.47
C GLY A 195 11.10 -9.34 -18.18
N ASN A 196 12.42 -9.30 -18.02
CA ASN A 196 13.09 -8.94 -16.76
C ASN A 196 14.16 -7.86 -16.93
N LYS A 197 14.02 -6.98 -17.92
CA LYS A 197 15.04 -5.98 -18.29
C LYS A 197 14.57 -4.54 -18.07
N ILE A 198 15.49 -3.69 -17.62
CA ILE A 198 15.29 -2.25 -17.51
C ILE A 198 16.43 -1.55 -18.25
N ALA A 199 16.11 -0.78 -19.30
CA ALA A 199 17.07 0.06 -19.98
C ALA A 199 17.02 1.50 -19.43
N VAL A 200 18.12 1.98 -18.86
CA VAL A 200 18.25 3.34 -18.31
C VAL A 200 19.02 4.20 -19.29
N TYR A 201 18.35 5.21 -19.83
CA TYR A 201 18.93 6.18 -20.76
C TYR A 201 19.20 7.49 -20.02
N PHE A 202 20.34 8.08 -20.29
CA PHE A 202 20.69 9.41 -19.82
C PHE A 202 20.79 10.34 -21.03
N THR A 203 20.23 11.54 -20.91
CA THR A 203 20.40 12.57 -21.93
C THR A 203 20.81 13.90 -21.31
N ASP A 204 21.58 14.67 -22.07
CA ASP A 204 21.93 16.04 -21.69
C ASP A 204 20.72 17.00 -21.84
N LYS A 205 20.93 18.29 -21.54
CA LYS A 205 19.87 19.32 -21.63
C LYS A 205 19.29 19.49 -23.04
N ASN A 206 20.05 19.10 -24.07
CA ASN A 206 19.69 19.15 -25.48
C ASN A 206 19.15 17.81 -26.02
N ASN A 207 18.94 16.81 -25.14
CA ASN A 207 18.52 15.44 -25.46
C ASN A 207 19.57 14.59 -26.21
N ASN A 208 20.85 14.97 -26.19
CA ASN A 208 21.90 14.09 -26.70
C ASN A 208 22.15 12.94 -25.70
N PRO A 209 22.37 11.70 -26.17
CA PRO A 209 22.73 10.59 -25.30
C PRO A 209 23.97 10.89 -24.48
N VAL A 210 23.90 10.54 -23.20
CA VAL A 210 25.03 10.56 -22.27
C VAL A 210 25.46 9.12 -22.07
N ASP A 211 26.74 8.87 -22.32
CA ASP A 211 27.39 7.60 -22.02
C ASP A 211 27.28 7.30 -20.52
N PRO A 212 26.61 6.21 -20.11
CA PRO A 212 26.42 5.88 -18.70
C PRO A 212 27.74 5.61 -17.97
N GLU A 213 28.83 5.26 -18.66
CA GLU A 213 30.16 5.09 -18.03
C GLU A 213 30.73 6.40 -17.49
N LYS A 214 30.20 7.55 -17.91
CA LYS A 214 30.56 8.86 -17.36
C LYS A 214 29.87 9.18 -16.04
N LEU A 215 28.90 8.37 -15.61
CA LEU A 215 28.18 8.55 -14.36
C LEU A 215 28.72 7.59 -13.30
N ILE A 216 29.06 8.12 -12.14
CA ILE A 216 29.66 7.37 -11.03
C ILE A 216 28.64 7.31 -9.89
N GLY A 217 28.44 6.13 -9.27
CA GLY A 217 27.55 5.99 -8.12
C GLY A 217 28.13 6.61 -6.85
N TYR A 218 27.30 7.05 -5.91
CA TYR A 218 27.75 7.67 -4.66
C TYR A 218 28.06 6.65 -3.55
N ASP A 219 29.23 6.75 -2.91
CA ASP A 219 29.59 5.92 -1.75
C ASP A 219 29.13 6.54 -0.43
N TYR A 220 28.21 5.86 0.26
CA TYR A 220 27.84 6.22 1.64
C TYR A 220 28.60 5.41 2.70
N SER A 221 29.45 4.46 2.31
CA SER A 221 30.21 3.65 3.26
C SER A 221 31.42 4.41 3.78
N THR A 222 31.47 4.58 5.11
CA THR A 222 32.69 4.99 5.82
C THR A 222 33.48 3.79 6.34
N THR A 223 33.04 2.56 6.06
CA THR A 223 33.64 1.33 6.58
C THR A 223 34.73 0.82 5.63
N PRO A 224 36.00 0.73 6.06
CA PRO A 224 37.08 0.19 5.23
C PRO A 224 36.79 -1.26 4.80
N GLY A 225 36.93 -1.55 3.52
CA GLY A 225 36.80 -2.92 2.98
C GLY A 225 35.38 -3.37 2.60
N VAL A 226 34.37 -2.49 2.72
CA VAL A 226 33.08 -2.72 2.06
C VAL A 226 33.24 -2.32 0.60
N THR A 227 33.18 -3.28 -0.32
CA THR A 227 33.24 -3.04 -1.77
C THR A 227 32.00 -2.27 -2.23
N ASP A 228 32.24 -0.97 -2.39
CA ASP A 228 31.64 0.03 -3.28
C ASP A 228 30.12 0.08 -3.43
N LEU A 229 29.49 1.02 -2.72
CA LEU A 229 28.24 1.64 -3.14
C LEU A 229 28.45 2.64 -4.30
N LYS A 230 29.68 2.82 -4.82
CA LYS A 230 30.01 3.73 -5.95
C LYS A 230 29.49 3.30 -7.30
N ASP A 231 28.58 2.35 -7.29
CA ASP A 231 28.26 1.60 -8.45
C ASP A 231 26.76 1.49 -8.60
N TRP A 232 26.27 1.89 -9.75
CA TRP A 232 24.89 1.66 -10.15
C TRP A 232 24.54 0.16 -10.18
N HIS A 233 25.53 -0.73 -10.03
CA HIS A 233 25.36 -2.17 -9.77
C HIS A 233 24.77 -2.52 -8.39
N ASN A 234 24.62 -1.56 -7.46
CA ASN A 234 24.10 -1.78 -6.10
C ASN A 234 22.77 -1.05 -5.83
N LEU A 235 21.82 -1.10 -6.78
CA LEU A 235 20.47 -0.53 -6.60
C LEU A 235 19.71 -1.25 -5.48
N GLY A 236 19.90 -0.87 -4.22
CA GLY A 236 19.17 -1.46 -3.10
C GLY A 236 19.35 -2.97 -2.97
N LEU A 237 18.56 -3.62 -2.10
CA LEU A 237 18.76 -5.05 -1.83
C LEU A 237 18.28 -5.93 -2.99
N GLU A 238 19.23 -6.67 -3.54
CA GLU A 238 19.05 -7.79 -4.49
C GLU A 238 18.47 -7.45 -5.87
N ASN A 239 18.74 -6.25 -6.40
CA ASN A 239 18.65 -5.95 -7.84
C ASN A 239 19.66 -4.83 -8.20
N PRO A 240 20.17 -4.73 -9.44
CA PRO A 240 20.03 -5.67 -10.55
C PRO A 240 20.91 -6.92 -10.37
N THR A 241 20.53 -8.05 -10.99
CA THR A 241 21.32 -9.30 -10.95
C THR A 241 22.49 -9.30 -11.93
N LYS A 242 22.34 -8.55 -13.02
CA LYS A 242 23.35 -8.35 -14.04
C LYS A 242 23.12 -7.01 -14.68
N TYR A 243 24.19 -6.45 -15.19
CA TYR A 243 24.13 -5.24 -15.96
C TYR A 243 24.96 -5.32 -17.23
N THR A 244 24.67 -4.44 -18.18
CA THR A 244 25.45 -4.28 -19.40
C THR A 244 25.40 -2.81 -19.83
N ALA A 245 26.57 -2.17 -19.91
CA ALA A 245 26.68 -0.81 -20.41
C ALA A 245 26.74 -0.80 -21.95
N PHE A 246 26.00 0.12 -22.55
CA PHE A 246 26.05 0.45 -23.96
C PHE A 246 26.38 1.94 -24.11
N PRO A 247 26.86 2.39 -25.27
CA PRO A 247 27.27 3.80 -25.45
C PRO A 247 26.17 4.84 -25.17
N ASP A 248 24.89 4.44 -25.24
CA ASP A 248 23.74 5.32 -25.09
C ASP A 248 22.83 4.97 -23.90
N HIS A 249 23.01 3.80 -23.27
CA HIS A 249 22.15 3.33 -22.19
C HIS A 249 22.76 2.21 -21.36
N LEU A 250 22.07 1.94 -20.27
CA LEU A 250 22.41 0.93 -19.29
C LEU A 250 21.33 -0.13 -19.25
N GLU A 251 21.66 -1.38 -19.55
CA GLU A 251 20.71 -2.47 -19.39
C GLU A 251 20.90 -3.15 -18.04
N LEU A 252 19.81 -3.24 -17.29
CA LEU A 252 19.71 -3.92 -16.01
C LEU A 252 18.85 -5.17 -16.16
N GLU A 253 19.36 -6.32 -15.74
CA GLU A 253 18.57 -7.53 -15.55
C GLU A 253 18.12 -7.60 -14.09
N VAL A 254 16.85 -7.89 -13.86
CA VAL A 254 16.30 -8.08 -12.51
C VAL A 254 15.90 -9.54 -12.30
N ALA A 255 16.02 -10.02 -11.06
CA ALA A 255 15.68 -11.41 -10.73
C ALA A 255 14.18 -11.66 -10.91
N ASN A 256 13.36 -10.76 -10.36
CA ASN A 256 11.91 -10.91 -10.28
C ASN A 256 11.21 -9.54 -10.25
N PHE A 257 9.94 -9.54 -10.63
CA PHE A 257 9.00 -8.44 -10.41
C PHE A 257 7.88 -8.84 -9.44
N PRO A 258 7.15 -7.89 -8.83
CA PRO A 258 7.42 -6.45 -8.82
C PRO A 258 8.76 -6.13 -8.14
N LEU A 259 9.34 -4.98 -8.45
CA LEU A 259 10.45 -4.40 -7.68
C LEU A 259 9.83 -3.61 -6.53
N PRO A 260 9.71 -4.20 -5.33
CA PRO A 260 8.88 -3.62 -4.30
C PRO A 260 9.58 -2.42 -3.66
N TYR A 261 8.79 -1.42 -3.31
CA TYR A 261 9.17 -0.45 -2.29
C TYR A 261 9.18 -1.19 -0.94
N VAL A 262 10.35 -1.58 -0.45
CA VAL A 262 10.50 -2.02 0.95
C VAL A 262 10.85 -0.78 1.77
N ALA A 263 10.05 -0.49 2.80
CA ALA A 263 10.35 0.62 3.70
C ALA A 263 11.76 0.44 4.30
N GLY A 264 12.64 1.40 4.02
CA GLY A 264 14.05 1.38 4.42
C GLY A 264 15.03 0.77 3.41
N LYS A 265 14.55 0.15 2.31
CA LYS A 265 15.35 -0.58 1.30
C LYS A 265 14.72 -0.42 -0.11
N THR A 266 14.78 0.79 -0.65
CA THR A 266 14.29 1.14 -2.01
C THR A 266 15.39 1.02 -3.05
N LEU A 267 15.03 0.78 -4.33
CA LEU A 267 15.96 1.00 -5.43
C LEU A 267 16.21 2.50 -5.56
N THR A 268 17.47 2.90 -5.59
CA THR A 268 17.87 4.30 -5.69
C THR A 268 18.87 4.44 -6.81
N ILE A 269 18.61 5.34 -7.76
CA ILE A 269 19.64 5.84 -8.67
C ILE A 269 20.23 7.07 -7.98
N ASP A 270 21.52 7.02 -7.66
CA ASP A 270 22.28 8.11 -7.06
C ASP A 270 23.63 8.25 -7.76
N MET A 271 23.71 9.21 -8.67
CA MET A 271 24.81 9.32 -9.62
C MET A 271 25.41 10.72 -9.60
N TYR A 272 26.72 10.80 -9.73
CA TYR A 272 27.47 12.04 -9.89
C TYR A 272 28.38 12.00 -11.13
N ASN A 273 28.80 13.19 -11.57
CA ASN A 273 29.81 13.37 -12.62
C ASN A 273 30.69 14.58 -12.25
N ASN A 274 31.98 14.51 -12.59
CA ASN A 274 32.97 15.52 -12.21
C ASN A 274 33.29 16.53 -13.34
N GLY A 275 32.43 16.64 -14.36
CA GLY A 275 32.55 17.65 -15.43
C GLY A 275 32.67 17.10 -16.85
N ASP A 276 32.77 15.79 -17.04
CA ASP A 276 32.86 15.19 -18.38
C ASP A 276 31.58 15.33 -19.22
N ILE A 277 30.44 15.62 -18.57
CA ILE A 277 29.14 15.76 -19.23
C ILE A 277 28.79 17.24 -19.44
N ASN A 278 29.00 18.10 -18.45
CA ASN A 278 28.55 19.49 -18.49
C ASN A 278 29.60 20.53 -18.04
N GLY A 279 30.87 20.13 -17.96
CA GLY A 279 31.99 21.00 -17.58
C GLY A 279 32.10 21.32 -16.09
N ALA A 280 31.24 20.77 -15.23
CA ALA A 280 31.30 20.96 -13.78
C ALA A 280 30.80 19.74 -12.99
N TYR A 281 31.08 19.72 -11.70
CA TYR A 281 30.52 18.71 -10.80
C TYR A 281 28.99 18.79 -10.77
N PHE A 282 28.33 17.64 -10.75
CA PHE A 282 26.94 17.51 -10.32
C PHE A 282 26.66 16.15 -9.70
N ASN A 283 25.56 16.07 -8.96
CA ASN A 283 24.98 14.83 -8.44
C ASN A 283 23.45 14.88 -8.48
N PHE A 284 22.80 13.73 -8.59
CA PHE A 284 21.34 13.60 -8.46
C PHE A 284 20.97 12.23 -7.89
N TRP A 285 19.87 12.19 -7.14
CA TRP A 285 19.37 10.95 -6.60
C TRP A 285 17.84 10.90 -6.50
N PHE A 286 17.29 9.73 -6.79
CA PHE A 286 15.87 9.43 -6.63
C PHE A 286 15.65 7.94 -6.37
N ALA A 287 14.63 7.65 -5.58
CA ALA A 287 14.17 6.29 -5.36
C ALA A 287 13.06 5.93 -6.35
N PHE A 288 12.96 4.67 -6.75
CA PHE A 288 11.87 4.22 -7.61
C PHE A 288 11.41 2.79 -7.30
N ALA A 289 10.24 2.45 -7.84
CA ALA A 289 9.65 1.13 -7.81
C ALA A 289 8.94 0.84 -9.14
N ILE A 290 8.99 -0.42 -9.56
CA ILE A 290 8.26 -0.93 -10.73
C ILE A 290 7.34 -2.05 -10.24
N ARG A 291 6.03 -1.86 -10.42
CA ARG A 291 4.98 -2.69 -9.81
C ARG A 291 4.47 -3.80 -10.72
N LYS A 292 4.87 -3.80 -11.99
CA LYS A 292 4.44 -4.79 -12.98
C LYS A 292 5.64 -5.42 -13.67
N GLU A 293 5.55 -6.72 -13.92
CA GLU A 293 6.50 -7.46 -14.75
C GLU A 293 6.68 -6.81 -16.12
N GLY A 294 7.84 -6.92 -16.74
CA GLY A 294 8.00 -6.53 -18.13
C GLY A 294 9.37 -5.96 -18.43
N MET A 295 9.53 -5.55 -19.69
CA MET A 295 10.67 -4.72 -20.06
C MET A 295 10.31 -3.25 -19.88
N TRP A 296 11.25 -2.48 -19.36
CA TRP A 296 11.06 -1.08 -19.00
C TRP A 296 12.18 -0.23 -19.56
N THR A 297 11.86 1.02 -19.89
CA THR A 297 12.84 2.07 -20.14
C THR A 297 12.69 3.18 -19.11
N ILE A 298 13.79 3.64 -18.53
CA ILE A 298 13.85 4.83 -17.69
C ILE A 298 14.67 5.87 -18.43
N ASN A 299 14.05 6.98 -18.82
CA ASN A 299 14.76 8.09 -19.46
C ASN A 299 14.99 9.18 -18.42
N ILE A 300 16.25 9.56 -18.23
CA ILE A 300 16.69 10.57 -17.27
C ILE A 300 17.34 11.70 -18.06
N LYS A 301 16.65 12.83 -18.16
CA LYS A 301 17.19 14.03 -18.78
C LYS A 301 17.80 14.94 -17.73
N LEU A 302 19.06 15.30 -17.94
CA LEU A 302 19.82 16.22 -17.09
C LEU A 302 19.56 17.65 -17.53
N ASN A 303 19.08 18.50 -16.62
CA ASN A 303 18.93 19.93 -16.85
C ASN A 303 20.00 20.66 -16.02
N TYR A 304 20.76 21.56 -16.66
CA TYR A 304 21.82 22.35 -16.05
C TYR A 304 21.99 23.69 -16.77
N LYS A 305 22.69 24.63 -16.13
CA LYS A 305 22.91 25.99 -16.67
C LYS A 305 23.66 25.97 -18.01
#